data_AF-A0A7R9I885-F1
#
_entry.id   AF-A0A7R9I885-F1
#
_cell.length_a   1.000
_cell.length_b   1.000
_cell.length_c   1.000
_cell.angle_alpha   90.00
_cell.angle_beta   90.00
_cell.angle_gamma   90.00
#
_symmetry.space_group_name_H-M   'P 1'
#
loop_
_entity.id
_entity.type
_entity.pdbx_description
1 polymer ?
#
loop_
_entity_poly.entity_id
_entity_poly.type
_entity_poly.pdbx_seq_one_letter_code
_entity_poly.pdbx_strand_id
1 'polypeptide(L)'
;GVGSCLELVVPLTLHTRARLHLQVRFDHLADYVINSVKEVHIQHDSQVTFIQTDKPVYKPGQEVLFRVLTVRQDLTPVTEQISKVWIESPSEVRLAQWLNTSTELGLAQFSFQLSHEPMQVGDLRWGCGESEIRQEVMESSRVVELFQGVWKIKVDRRGSTQSRSFEVREYVLPRFQVSVVPPDYVLADAQNLTWTVCAK
;
A
#
# COMPACT_ATOMS: atom_id res chain seq x y z
N GLY A 1 -6.44 29.82 25.54
CA GLY A 1 -7.62 28.97 25.80
C GLY A 1 -7.34 27.59 25.26
N VAL A 2 -7.74 26.55 25.98
CA VAL A 2 -7.63 25.16 25.50
C VAL A 2 -8.77 24.93 24.51
N GLY A 3 -8.47 24.57 23.27
CA GLY A 3 -9.49 24.22 22.29
C GLY A 3 -10.18 22.91 22.67
N SER A 4 -11.50 22.83 22.50
CA SER A 4 -12.30 21.61 22.69
C SER A 4 -12.99 21.21 21.38
N CYS A 5 -13.07 19.91 21.11
CA CYS A 5 -13.77 19.36 19.94
C CYS A 5 -15.18 18.89 20.32
N LEU A 6 -16.13 19.05 19.39
CA LEU A 6 -17.49 18.50 19.48
C LEU A 6 -17.70 17.50 18.34
N GLU A 7 -18.12 16.29 18.66
CA GLU A 7 -18.50 15.30 17.65
C GLU A 7 -19.97 15.48 17.25
N LEU A 8 -20.23 15.47 15.95
CA LEU A 8 -21.57 15.62 15.38
C LEU A 8 -21.93 14.33 14.62
N VAL A 9 -23.10 13.76 14.93
CA VAL A 9 -23.62 12.59 14.22
C VAL A 9 -24.38 13.05 12.98
N VAL A 10 -23.99 12.54 11.81
CA VAL A 10 -24.69 12.80 10.55
C VAL A 10 -25.78 11.75 10.36
N PRO A 11 -27.07 12.11 10.23
CA PRO A 11 -28.14 11.15 10.03
C PRO A 11 -28.06 10.50 8.64
N LEU A 12 -28.69 9.32 8.48
CA LEU A 12 -28.82 8.69 7.18
C LEU A 12 -29.52 9.65 6.20
N THR A 13 -28.84 9.98 5.11
CA THR A 13 -29.32 10.89 4.06
C THR A 13 -28.98 10.29 2.70
N LEU A 14 -29.66 10.71 1.63
CA LEU A 14 -29.29 10.39 0.25
C LEU A 14 -28.46 11.51 -0.41
N HIS A 15 -28.27 12.64 0.27
CA HIS A 15 -27.58 13.81 -0.26
C HIS A 15 -26.07 13.67 -0.10
N THR A 16 -25.31 13.87 -1.17
CA THR A 16 -23.85 13.81 -1.18
C THR A 16 -23.18 15.13 -0.81
N ARG A 17 -23.96 16.22 -0.69
CA ARG A 17 -23.48 17.55 -0.32
C ARG A 17 -24.42 18.15 0.71
N ALA A 18 -23.86 18.82 1.71
CA ALA A 18 -24.62 19.55 2.71
C ALA A 18 -23.90 20.84 3.11
N ARG A 19 -24.61 21.75 3.77
CA ARG A 19 -24.05 22.95 4.39
C ARG A 19 -24.18 22.80 5.90
N LEU A 20 -23.03 22.76 6.58
CA LEU A 20 -22.98 22.80 8.03
C LEU A 20 -23.08 24.26 8.48
N HIS A 21 -24.20 24.61 9.12
CA HIS A 21 -24.41 25.92 9.74
C HIS A 21 -24.09 25.83 11.24
N LEU A 22 -23.08 26.57 11.69
CA LEU A 22 -22.66 26.63 13.08
C LEU A 22 -22.97 28.02 13.63
N GLN A 23 -23.79 28.08 14.67
CA GLN A 23 -24.12 29.30 15.41
C GLN A 23 -23.67 29.14 16.86
N VAL A 24 -22.69 29.94 17.28
CA VAL A 24 -22.19 29.95 18.65
C VAL A 24 -22.64 31.23 19.34
N ARG A 25 -23.21 31.08 20.53
CA ARG A 25 -23.59 32.17 21.42
C ARG A 25 -22.84 32.00 22.73
N PHE A 26 -22.41 33.11 23.32
CA PHE A 26 -21.67 33.12 24.58
C PHE A 26 -22.52 33.79 25.66
N ASP A 27 -22.72 33.11 26.79
CA ASP A 27 -23.64 33.55 27.85
C ASP A 27 -23.28 34.94 28.42
N HIS A 28 -22.00 35.30 28.44
CA HIS A 28 -21.51 36.58 28.96
C HIS A 28 -21.31 37.66 27.88
N LEU A 29 -21.52 37.34 26.60
CA LEU A 29 -21.33 38.25 25.47
C LEU A 29 -22.51 38.08 24.50
N ALA A 30 -23.69 38.54 24.93
CA ALA A 30 -24.94 38.37 24.20
C ALA A 30 -24.90 38.92 22.76
N ASP A 31 -24.10 39.96 22.51
CA ASP A 31 -23.96 40.58 21.19
C ASP A 31 -22.95 39.86 20.28
N TYR A 32 -22.13 38.97 20.83
CA TYR A 32 -21.11 38.25 20.08
C TYR A 32 -21.62 36.88 19.65
N VAL A 33 -22.12 36.81 18.41
CA VAL A 33 -22.59 35.57 17.79
C VAL A 33 -21.66 35.20 16.65
N ILE A 34 -21.11 33.99 16.69
CA ILE A 34 -20.32 33.45 15.58
C ILE A 34 -21.26 32.63 14.69
N ASN A 35 -21.40 33.06 13.44
CA ASN A 35 -22.09 32.29 12.41
C ASN A 35 -21.05 31.82 11.39
N SER A 36 -20.93 30.51 11.21
CA SER A 36 -20.06 29.90 10.22
C SER A 36 -20.85 28.92 9.37
N VAL A 37 -20.61 28.95 8.06
CA VAL A 37 -21.23 28.02 7.11
C VAL A 37 -20.12 27.33 6.33
N LYS A 38 -20.14 26.00 6.33
CA LYS A 38 -19.16 25.19 5.60
C LYS A 38 -19.88 24.20 4.70
N GLU A 39 -19.52 24.15 3.42
CA GLU A 39 -19.95 23.07 2.55
C GLU A 39 -19.16 21.79 2.88
N VAL A 40 -19.89 20.70 3.07
CA VAL A 40 -19.35 19.38 3.41
C VAL A 40 -19.81 18.36 2.37
N HIS A 41 -18.93 17.42 2.06
CA HIS A 41 -19.22 16.30 1.17
C HIS A 41 -19.53 15.07 2.02
N ILE A 42 -20.69 14.46 1.78
CA ILE A 42 -21.14 13.26 2.48
C ILE A 42 -20.91 12.10 1.52
N GLN A 43 -20.00 11.20 1.89
CA GLN A 43 -19.73 9.99 1.14
C GLN A 43 -20.56 8.85 1.70
N HIS A 44 -21.52 8.37 0.93
CA HIS A 44 -22.32 7.19 1.28
C HIS A 44 -21.52 5.93 1.10
N ASP A 45 -21.82 4.95 1.96
CA ASP A 45 -21.36 3.58 1.81
C ASP A 45 -19.84 3.51 1.59
N SER A 46 -19.07 4.17 2.46
CA SER A 46 -17.61 4.11 2.31
C SER A 46 -17.16 2.67 2.60
N GLN A 47 -16.82 1.97 1.53
CA GLN A 47 -16.28 0.63 1.62
C GLN A 47 -14.78 0.75 1.90
N VAL A 48 -14.31 0.03 2.91
CA VAL A 48 -12.89 -0.08 3.23
C VAL A 48 -12.40 -1.40 2.66
N THR A 49 -11.36 -1.34 1.83
CA THR A 49 -10.76 -2.54 1.22
C THR A 49 -9.36 -2.75 1.81
N PHE A 50 -9.16 -3.92 2.40
CA PHE A 50 -7.89 -4.38 2.94
C PHE A 50 -7.25 -5.37 1.97
N ILE A 51 -5.97 -5.16 1.68
CA ILE A 51 -5.16 -6.07 0.87
C ILE A 51 -4.02 -6.55 1.74
N GLN A 52 -3.90 -7.86 1.89
CA GLN A 52 -2.85 -8.49 2.69
C GLN A 52 -2.16 -9.58 1.87
N THR A 53 -0.84 -9.51 1.85
CA THR A 53 0.05 -10.55 1.32
C THR A 53 0.48 -11.51 2.44
N ASP A 54 0.81 -12.75 2.11
CA ASP A 54 1.33 -13.71 3.08
C ASP A 54 2.73 -13.33 3.58
N LYS A 55 3.52 -12.61 2.77
CA LYS A 55 4.85 -12.11 3.12
C LYS A 55 5.02 -10.65 2.70
N PRO A 56 5.86 -9.86 3.41
CA PRO A 56 6.22 -8.52 2.98
C PRO A 56 7.32 -8.52 1.89
N VAL A 57 8.14 -9.59 1.84
CA VAL A 57 9.28 -9.74 0.93
C VAL A 57 9.25 -11.14 0.30
N TYR A 58 9.38 -11.19 -1.03
CA TYR A 58 9.44 -12.43 -1.82
C TYR A 58 10.77 -12.53 -2.56
N LYS A 59 11.21 -13.75 -2.82
CA LYS A 59 12.30 -14.03 -3.76
C LYS A 59 11.74 -14.17 -5.18
N PRO A 60 12.56 -13.92 -6.21
CA PRO A 60 12.23 -14.35 -7.57
C PRO A 60 11.81 -15.82 -7.60
N GLY A 61 10.85 -16.16 -8.45
CA GLY A 61 10.32 -17.53 -8.55
C GLY A 61 9.35 -17.96 -7.45
N GLN A 62 9.11 -17.15 -6.41
CA GLN A 62 8.11 -17.48 -5.38
C GLN A 62 6.68 -17.15 -5.85
N GLU A 63 5.71 -17.92 -5.35
CA GLU A 63 4.31 -17.58 -5.50
C GLU A 63 3.90 -16.52 -4.47
N VAL A 64 3.26 -15.46 -4.93
CA VAL A 64 2.68 -14.40 -4.11
C VAL A 64 1.24 -14.79 -3.80
N LEU A 65 0.96 -15.05 -2.52
CA LEU A 65 -0.39 -15.30 -2.03
C LEU A 65 -0.93 -14.04 -1.39
N PHE A 66 -2.12 -13.63 -1.79
CA PHE A 66 -2.75 -12.45 -1.21
C PHE A 66 -4.26 -12.57 -1.13
N ARG A 67 -4.84 -11.83 -0.20
CA ARG A 67 -6.27 -11.76 0.01
C ARG A 67 -6.75 -10.33 0.05
N VAL A 68 -7.96 -10.13 -0.45
CA VAL A 68 -8.65 -8.84 -0.51
C VAL A 68 -9.93 -8.98 0.28
N LEU A 69 -10.11 -8.15 1.31
CA LEU A 69 -11.31 -8.09 2.13
C LEU A 69 -11.94 -6.71 1.99
N THR A 70 -13.22 -6.65 1.62
CA THR A 70 -13.97 -5.39 1.60
C THR A 70 -15.10 -5.42 2.62
N VAL A 71 -15.15 -4.39 3.47
CA VAL A 71 -16.18 -4.18 4.49
C VAL A 71 -16.76 -2.77 4.40
N ARG A 72 -17.95 -2.55 4.95
CA ARG A 72 -18.53 -1.22 5.15
C ARG A 72 -18.00 -0.61 6.46
N GLN A 73 -18.39 0.63 6.76
CA GLN A 73 -18.00 1.32 8.00
C GLN A 73 -18.41 0.58 9.28
N ASP A 74 -19.51 -0.16 9.23
CA ASP A 74 -20.04 -0.97 10.33
C ASP A 74 -19.39 -2.38 10.39
N LEU A 75 -18.29 -2.59 9.67
CA LEU A 75 -17.57 -3.86 9.55
C LEU A 75 -18.39 -4.99 8.90
N THR A 76 -19.54 -4.69 8.31
CA THR A 76 -20.29 -5.70 7.55
C THR A 76 -19.59 -6.01 6.22
N PRO A 77 -19.51 -7.29 5.81
CA PRO A 77 -18.82 -7.67 4.58
C PRO A 77 -19.59 -7.20 3.34
N VAL A 78 -18.86 -6.74 2.32
CA VAL A 78 -19.46 -6.35 1.03
C VAL A 78 -19.39 -7.52 0.06
N THR A 79 -20.53 -8.14 -0.23
CA THR A 79 -20.64 -9.34 -1.09
C THR A 79 -20.63 -9.06 -2.59
N GLU A 80 -20.70 -7.79 -2.99
CA GLU A 80 -20.68 -7.42 -4.41
C GLU A 80 -19.34 -7.82 -5.05
N GLN A 81 -19.32 -7.97 -6.38
CA GLN A 81 -18.10 -8.35 -7.11
C GLN A 81 -17.07 -7.22 -7.08
N ILE A 82 -15.79 -7.59 -7.01
CA ILE A 82 -14.68 -6.66 -7.20
C ILE A 82 -14.54 -6.40 -8.70
N SER A 83 -14.56 -5.14 -9.11
CA SER A 83 -14.52 -4.76 -10.52
C SER A 83 -13.21 -5.20 -11.18
N LYS A 84 -12.08 -4.93 -10.53
CA LYS A 84 -10.76 -5.26 -11.09
C LYS A 84 -9.70 -5.39 -9.99
N VAL A 85 -8.87 -6.42 -10.08
CA VAL A 85 -7.66 -6.60 -9.28
C VAL A 85 -6.48 -6.76 -10.24
N TRP A 86 -5.34 -6.14 -9.97
CA TRP A 86 -4.16 -6.28 -10.81
C TRP A 86 -2.86 -6.08 -10.04
N ILE A 87 -1.77 -6.56 -10.63
CA ILE A 87 -0.42 -6.41 -10.09
C ILE A 87 0.41 -5.57 -11.06
N GLU A 88 1.12 -4.59 -10.51
CA GLU A 88 2.09 -3.75 -11.22
C GLU A 88 3.51 -4.05 -10.74
N SER A 89 4.43 -4.12 -11.71
CA SER A 89 5.87 -4.17 -11.45
C SER A 89 6.39 -2.81 -10.94
N PRO A 90 7.65 -2.74 -10.46
CA PRO A 90 8.28 -1.48 -10.06
C PRO A 90 8.32 -0.45 -11.18
N SER A 91 8.37 -0.90 -12.44
CA SER A 91 8.31 -0.06 -13.64
C SER A 91 6.89 0.28 -14.09
N GLU A 92 5.90 0.08 -13.22
CA GLU A 92 4.47 0.38 -13.43
C GLU A 92 3.81 -0.44 -14.56
N VAL A 93 4.43 -1.54 -14.97
CA VAL A 93 3.87 -2.45 -15.97
C VAL A 93 2.87 -3.39 -15.29
N ARG A 94 1.65 -3.48 -15.84
CA ARG A 94 0.63 -4.42 -15.36
C ARG A 94 0.95 -5.83 -15.86
N LEU A 95 1.20 -6.76 -14.93
CA LEU A 95 1.62 -8.13 -15.24
C LEU A 95 0.50 -9.18 -15.08
N ALA A 96 -0.44 -8.94 -14.17
CA ALA A 96 -1.59 -9.82 -13.97
C ALA A 96 -2.85 -9.01 -13.68
N GLN A 97 -4.01 -9.55 -14.07
CA GLN A 97 -5.30 -8.91 -13.88
C GLN A 97 -6.42 -9.94 -13.71
N TRP A 98 -7.32 -9.66 -12.77
CA TRP A 98 -8.57 -10.36 -12.54
C TRP A 98 -9.72 -9.37 -12.64
N LEU A 99 -10.81 -9.76 -13.29
CA LEU A 99 -11.99 -8.91 -13.52
C LEU A 99 -13.22 -9.56 -12.90
N ASN A 100 -14.15 -8.73 -12.43
CA ASN A 100 -15.48 -9.15 -11.94
C ASN A 100 -15.39 -10.34 -10.96
N THR A 101 -14.49 -10.24 -9.98
CA THR A 101 -14.22 -11.34 -9.06
C THR A 101 -15.32 -11.43 -8.01
N SER A 102 -15.95 -12.61 -7.92
CA SER A 102 -16.89 -12.93 -6.84
C SER A 102 -16.16 -13.04 -5.50
N THR A 103 -16.83 -12.65 -4.43
CA THR A 103 -16.28 -12.69 -3.07
C THR A 103 -17.12 -13.63 -2.21
N GLU A 104 -16.47 -14.31 -1.27
CA GLU A 104 -17.13 -15.10 -0.23
C GLU A 104 -17.09 -14.27 1.06
N LEU A 105 -18.25 -13.76 1.50
CA LEU A 105 -18.34 -12.85 2.65
C LEU A 105 -17.39 -11.64 2.52
N GLY A 106 -17.29 -11.06 1.31
CA GLY A 106 -16.43 -9.91 1.03
C GLY A 106 -14.93 -10.22 0.97
N LEU A 107 -14.54 -11.50 1.10
CA LEU A 107 -13.17 -11.97 0.96
C LEU A 107 -12.96 -12.59 -0.43
N ALA A 108 -11.84 -12.26 -1.06
CA ALA A 108 -11.32 -12.94 -2.24
C ALA A 108 -9.85 -13.31 -2.01
N GLN A 109 -9.45 -14.48 -2.49
CA GLN A 109 -8.08 -14.98 -2.38
C GLN A 109 -7.50 -15.15 -3.79
N PHE A 110 -6.24 -14.79 -3.94
CA PHE A 110 -5.54 -14.79 -5.22
C PHE A 110 -4.13 -15.35 -5.05
N SER A 111 -3.62 -15.93 -6.13
CA SER A 111 -2.21 -16.32 -6.23
C SER A 111 -1.61 -15.80 -7.53
N PHE A 112 -0.31 -15.49 -7.48
CA PHE A 112 0.45 -15.01 -8.62
C PHE A 112 1.88 -15.56 -8.59
N GLN A 113 2.27 -16.26 -9.65
CA GLN A 113 3.61 -16.84 -9.76
C GLN A 113 4.62 -15.80 -10.23
N LEU A 114 5.62 -15.47 -9.40
CA LEU A 114 6.75 -14.64 -9.84
C LEU A 114 7.65 -15.46 -10.78
N SER A 115 8.19 -14.80 -11.79
CA SER A 115 9.22 -15.38 -12.66
C SER A 115 10.51 -15.61 -11.88
N HIS A 116 11.20 -16.72 -12.18
CA HIS A 116 12.51 -17.07 -11.61
C HIS A 116 13.68 -16.30 -12.27
N GLU A 117 13.40 -15.60 -13.37
CA GLU A 117 14.37 -14.88 -14.17
C GLU A 117 14.69 -13.48 -13.60
N PRO A 118 15.93 -13.04 -13.74
CA PRO A 118 16.31 -12.10 -14.78
C PRO A 118 16.77 -12.93 -15.98
N MET A 119 16.21 -12.68 -17.17
CA MET A 119 16.73 -13.29 -18.39
C MET A 119 18.20 -12.90 -18.47
N GLN A 120 19.10 -13.84 -18.23
CA GLN A 120 20.47 -13.69 -18.69
C GLN A 120 20.37 -13.85 -20.19
N VAL A 121 20.36 -12.72 -20.93
CA VAL A 121 20.66 -12.72 -22.36
C VAL A 121 22.10 -13.21 -22.49
N GLY A 122 22.25 -14.53 -22.52
CA GLY A 122 23.53 -15.18 -22.32
C GLY A 122 23.45 -16.65 -22.64
N ASP A 123 22.79 -17.02 -23.74
CA ASP A 123 23.33 -18.02 -24.68
C ASP A 123 22.52 -18.04 -26.00
N LEU A 124 22.49 -16.92 -26.73
CA LEU A 124 22.18 -16.98 -28.16
C LEU A 124 23.50 -17.03 -28.91
N ARG A 125 24.03 -18.24 -29.15
CA ARG A 125 25.11 -18.46 -30.12
C ARG A 125 24.59 -18.16 -31.53
N TRP A 126 24.58 -16.90 -31.92
CA TRP A 126 24.54 -16.50 -33.32
C TRP A 126 25.97 -16.58 -33.86
N GLY A 127 26.26 -17.67 -34.57
CA GLY A 127 27.46 -17.75 -35.39
C GLY A 127 27.30 -16.84 -36.61
N CYS A 128 27.90 -15.65 -36.56
CA CYS A 128 28.27 -14.85 -37.73
C CYS A 128 29.69 -14.31 -37.52
N GLY A 129 30.52 -14.41 -38.56
CA GLY A 129 31.96 -14.20 -38.50
C GLY A 129 32.43 -12.81 -38.05
N GLU A 130 33.70 -12.81 -37.62
CA GLU A 130 34.54 -11.70 -37.20
C GLU A 130 34.12 -10.29 -37.64
N SER A 131 33.62 -9.51 -36.67
CA SER A 131 34.12 -8.16 -36.40
C SER A 131 33.75 -7.77 -34.98
N GLU A 132 34.75 -7.31 -34.25
CA GLU A 132 34.75 -6.98 -32.82
C GLU A 132 33.88 -5.74 -32.56
N ILE A 133 32.69 -5.92 -31.97
CA ILE A 133 31.91 -4.82 -31.37
C ILE A 133 31.97 -4.99 -29.85
N ARG A 134 32.74 -4.13 -29.20
CA ARG A 134 32.64 -3.87 -27.76
C ARG A 134 31.33 -3.14 -27.48
N GLN A 135 30.30 -3.90 -27.13
CA GLN A 135 29.10 -3.36 -26.49
C GLN A 135 28.83 -4.19 -25.25
N GLU A 136 29.65 -3.98 -24.23
CA GLU A 136 29.55 -4.63 -22.93
C GLU A 136 28.91 -3.64 -21.92
N VAL A 137 27.82 -4.11 -21.29
CA VAL A 137 27.25 -3.64 -20.00
C VAL A 137 26.46 -2.31 -19.99
N MET A 138 25.29 -2.25 -20.63
CA MET A 138 24.22 -1.30 -20.25
C MET A 138 22.78 -1.88 -20.28
N GLU A 139 22.57 -3.11 -20.71
CA GLU A 139 21.23 -3.73 -20.76
C GLU A 139 20.92 -4.65 -19.57
N SER A 140 21.92 -5.10 -18.81
CA SER A 140 21.71 -5.94 -17.62
C SER A 140 21.01 -5.20 -16.48
N SER A 141 21.34 -3.92 -16.24
CA SER A 141 20.69 -3.13 -15.18
C SER A 141 19.20 -2.88 -15.46
N ARG A 142 18.80 -2.68 -16.72
CA ARG A 142 17.40 -2.46 -17.10
C ARG A 142 16.53 -3.72 -16.92
N VAL A 143 17.12 -4.91 -17.07
CA VAL A 143 16.41 -6.18 -16.88
C VAL A 143 16.28 -6.53 -15.39
N VAL A 144 17.29 -6.21 -14.57
CA VAL A 144 17.22 -6.40 -13.11
C VAL A 144 16.16 -5.49 -12.46
N GLU A 145 16.03 -4.24 -12.94
CA GLU A 145 15.02 -3.27 -12.49
C GLU A 145 13.56 -3.70 -12.76
N LEU A 146 13.32 -4.62 -13.71
CA LEU A 146 11.97 -5.07 -14.07
C LEU A 146 11.41 -6.12 -13.11
N PHE A 147 12.27 -6.89 -12.42
CA PHE A 147 11.86 -8.03 -11.61
C PHE A 147 12.10 -7.86 -10.11
N GLN A 148 13.07 -7.01 -9.72
CA GLN A 148 13.35 -6.70 -8.32
C GLN A 148 12.89 -5.29 -7.97
N GLY A 149 12.44 -5.11 -6.73
CA GLY A 149 11.97 -3.83 -6.21
C GLY A 149 10.59 -3.91 -5.61
N VAL A 150 9.91 -2.76 -5.55
CA VAL A 150 8.60 -2.65 -4.91
C VAL A 150 7.48 -2.86 -5.93
N TRP A 151 6.75 -3.95 -5.77
CA TRP A 151 5.58 -4.29 -6.55
C TRP A 151 4.32 -3.77 -5.88
N LYS A 152 3.25 -3.57 -6.66
CA LYS A 152 1.97 -3.04 -6.15
C LYS A 152 0.81 -3.93 -6.58
N ILE A 153 0.05 -4.43 -5.61
CA ILE A 153 -1.28 -4.99 -5.82
C ILE A 153 -2.26 -3.84 -5.77
N LYS A 154 -3.11 -3.71 -6.79
CA LYS A 154 -4.17 -2.70 -6.85
C LYS A 154 -5.53 -3.38 -7.00
N VAL A 155 -6.50 -2.83 -6.28
CA VAL A 155 -7.89 -3.28 -6.28
C VAL A 155 -8.75 -2.08 -6.58
N ASP A 156 -9.50 -2.15 -7.67
CA ASP A 156 -10.51 -1.16 -8.04
C ASP A 156 -11.90 -1.72 -7.77
N ARG A 157 -12.68 -0.95 -7.03
CA ARG A 157 -14.05 -1.28 -6.68
C ARG A 157 -14.90 -0.03 -6.79
N ARG A 158 -15.83 -0.01 -7.77
CA ARG A 158 -16.70 1.14 -8.06
C ARG A 158 -15.93 2.46 -8.25
N GLY A 159 -14.73 2.40 -8.83
CA GLY A 159 -13.87 3.56 -9.04
C GLY A 159 -13.02 3.98 -7.84
N SER A 160 -13.14 3.32 -6.69
CA SER A 160 -12.19 3.45 -5.58
C SER A 160 -11.05 2.46 -5.75
N THR A 161 -9.84 2.97 -5.96
CA THR A 161 -8.64 2.14 -6.08
C THR A 161 -7.88 2.13 -4.75
N GLN A 162 -7.67 0.93 -4.20
CA GLN A 162 -6.80 0.68 -3.05
C GLN A 162 -5.55 -0.07 -3.50
N SER A 163 -4.43 0.11 -2.80
CA SER A 163 -3.17 -0.52 -3.17
C SER A 163 -2.38 -1.03 -1.97
N ARG A 164 -1.65 -2.13 -2.17
CA ARG A 164 -0.69 -2.68 -1.21
C ARG A 164 0.61 -3.00 -1.91
N SER A 165 1.72 -2.61 -1.29
CA SER A 165 3.05 -2.90 -1.79
C SER A 165 3.70 -4.11 -1.12
N PHE A 166 4.50 -4.82 -1.89
CA PHE A 166 5.40 -5.88 -1.42
C PHE A 166 6.75 -5.76 -2.15
N GLU A 167 7.81 -6.24 -1.53
CA GLU A 167 9.16 -6.18 -2.11
C GLU A 167 9.54 -7.53 -2.73
N VAL A 168 10.14 -7.51 -3.91
CA VAL A 168 10.76 -8.67 -4.54
C VAL A 168 12.26 -8.44 -4.60
N ARG A 169 13.03 -9.30 -3.92
CA ARG A 169 14.49 -9.26 -3.97
C ARG A 169 15.07 -10.61 -3.59
N GLU A 170 16.31 -10.84 -4.00
CA GLU A 170 17.07 -11.95 -3.44
C GLU A 170 17.35 -11.71 -1.95
N TYR A 171 17.16 -12.75 -1.14
CA TYR A 171 17.51 -12.72 0.28
C TYR A 171 17.84 -14.12 0.79
N VAL A 172 18.64 -14.17 1.85
CA VAL A 172 18.87 -15.41 2.62
C VAL A 172 18.10 -15.28 3.92
N LEU A 173 17.34 -16.31 4.31
CA LEU A 173 16.61 -16.28 5.58
C LEU A 173 17.65 -16.23 6.72
N PRO A 174 17.65 -15.17 7.53
CA PRO A 174 18.55 -15.10 8.67
C PRO A 174 18.09 -16.15 9.70
N ARG A 175 19.06 -16.88 10.24
CA ARG A 175 18.82 -17.90 11.29
C ARG A 175 18.78 -17.31 12.69
N PHE A 176 19.15 -16.04 12.83
CA PHE A 176 19.21 -15.29 14.08
C PHE A 176 18.76 -13.86 13.82
N GLN A 177 18.18 -13.21 14.83
CA GLN A 177 17.78 -11.81 14.76
C GLN A 177 18.71 -10.98 15.65
N VAL A 178 19.40 -10.02 15.06
CA VAL A 178 20.19 -9.01 15.81
C VAL A 178 19.35 -7.75 15.97
N SER A 179 19.24 -7.25 17.20
CA SER A 179 18.62 -5.97 17.50
C SER A 179 19.59 -5.06 18.23
N VAL A 180 19.67 -3.81 17.75
CA VAL A 180 20.46 -2.76 18.38
C VAL A 180 19.47 -1.79 19.01
N VAL A 181 19.48 -1.72 20.34
CA VAL A 181 18.58 -0.89 21.13
C VAL A 181 19.33 0.39 21.52
N PRO A 182 18.94 1.55 20.96
CA PRO A 182 19.50 2.85 21.36
C PRO A 182 19.03 3.25 22.77
N PRO A 183 19.72 4.19 23.42
CA PRO A 183 19.15 4.94 24.53
C PRO A 183 18.00 5.85 24.05
N ASP A 184 17.05 6.16 24.93
CA ASP A 184 15.85 6.95 24.59
C ASP A 184 16.17 8.38 24.12
N TYR A 185 17.30 8.94 24.56
CA TYR A 185 17.79 10.24 24.14
C TYR A 185 19.32 10.31 24.18
N VAL A 186 19.88 11.23 23.40
CA VAL A 186 21.32 11.50 23.31
C VAL A 186 21.56 12.98 23.58
N LEU A 187 22.37 13.31 24.59
CA LEU A 187 22.79 14.69 24.85
C LEU A 187 23.95 15.07 23.91
N ALA A 188 23.92 16.29 23.37
CA ALA A 188 24.90 16.74 22.38
C ALA A 188 26.34 16.83 22.93
N ASP A 189 26.48 16.99 24.25
CA ASP A 189 27.73 17.05 25.00
C ASP A 189 28.10 15.71 25.67
N ALA A 190 27.29 14.66 25.48
CA ALA A 190 27.59 13.34 26.04
C ALA A 190 28.90 12.80 25.44
N GLN A 191 29.90 12.60 26.30
CA GLN A 191 31.19 12.04 25.88
C GLN A 191 31.10 10.54 25.56
N ASN A 192 30.20 9.81 26.23
CA ASN A 192 30.02 8.38 26.08
C ASN A 192 28.54 8.00 25.95
N LEU A 193 28.24 7.06 25.06
CA LEU A 193 26.89 6.52 24.84
C LEU A 193 26.90 5.00 24.93
N THR A 194 25.90 4.43 25.59
CA THR A 194 25.74 2.99 25.72
C THR A 194 24.62 2.49 24.82
N TRP A 195 24.94 1.50 23.99
CA TRP A 195 24.00 0.82 23.10
C TRP A 195 23.89 -0.64 23.52
N THR A 196 22.69 -1.20 23.52
CA THR A 196 22.49 -2.62 23.82
C THR A 196 22.34 -3.40 22.52
N VAL A 197 23.20 -4.39 22.29
CA VAL A 197 23.11 -5.27 21.12
C VAL A 197 22.69 -6.66 21.59
N CYS A 198 21.55 -7.14 21.08
CA CYS A 198 20.99 -8.44 21.40
C CYS A 198 21.00 -9.34 20.15
N ALA A 199 21.24 -10.63 20.32
CA ALA A 199 21.04 -11.64 19.28
C ALA A 199 20.16 -12.77 19.86
N LYS A 200 19.15 -13.20 19.11
CA LYS A 200 18.24 -14.30 19.45
C LYS A 200 18.13 -15.30 18.30
#